data_AF-A0A8T3NFQ3-F1
#
_entry.id   AF-A0A8T3NFQ3-F1
#
_cell.length_a   1.000
_cell.length_b   1.000
_cell.length_c   1.000
_cell.angle_alpha   90.00
_cell.angle_beta   90.00
_cell.angle_gamma   90.00
#
_symmetry.space_group_name_H-M   'P 1'
#
loop_
_entity.id
_entity.type
_entity.pdbx_description
1 polymer ?
#
loop_
_entity_poly.entity_id
_entity_poly.type
_entity_poly.pdbx_seq_one_letter_code
_entity_poly.pdbx_strand_id
1 'polypeptide(L)' 'MAELTLEGFLDQAASAAPTPGGGALAAVGAALAAAMIGMTARLTEGRRRYESVQEEAAQLGAEGAAAR' A
#
# COMPACT_ATOMS: atom_id res chain seq x y z
N MET A 1 17.76 5.55 -7.85
CA MET A 1 16.40 5.83 -8.37
C MET A 1 16.09 7.27 -8.03
N ALA A 2 15.54 8.06 -8.96
CA ALA A 2 15.17 9.43 -8.66
C ALA A 2 14.02 9.44 -7.62
N GLU A 3 14.18 10.18 -6.53
CA GLU A 3 13.07 10.47 -5.62
C GLU A 3 12.18 11.51 -6.31
N LEU A 4 10.96 11.11 -6.65
CA LEU A 4 9.93 12.01 -7.16
C LEU A 4 8.96 12.34 -6.03
N THR A 5 8.45 13.57 -6.02
CA THR A 5 7.23 13.87 -5.26
C THR A 5 6.06 13.10 -5.86
N LEU A 6 5.00 12.87 -5.08
CA LEU A 6 3.77 12.27 -5.60
C LEU A 6 3.22 13.06 -6.80
N GLU A 7 3.23 14.39 -6.70
CA GLU A 7 2.87 15.30 -7.80
C GLU A 7 3.72 15.05 -9.05
N GLY A 8 5.05 15.00 -8.91
CA GLY A 8 5.94 14.75 -10.04
C GLY A 8 5.77 13.37 -10.68
N PHE A 9 5.45 12.34 -9.89
CA PHE A 9 5.10 11.02 -10.43
C PHE A 9 3.79 11.06 -11.24
N LEU A 10 2.77 11.74 -10.73
CA LEU A 10 1.47 11.88 -11.39
C LEU A 10 1.56 12.71 -12.67
N ASP A 11 2.33 13.80 -12.66
CA ASP A 11 2.57 14.63 -13.84
C ASP A 11 3.25 13.83 -14.96
N GLN A 12 4.27 13.03 -14.62
CA GLN A 12 4.92 12.15 -15.60
C GLN A 12 3.98 11.06 -16.09
N ALA A 13 3.20 10.44 -15.21
CA ALA A 13 2.23 9.40 -15.56
C ALA A 13 1.13 9.91 -16.49
N ALA A 14 0.75 11.17 -16.37
CA ALA A 14 -0.25 11.83 -17.21
C ALA A 14 0.34 12.44 -18.50
N SER A 15 1.66 12.40 -18.66
CA SER A 15 2.34 12.99 -19.82
C SER A 15 2.29 12.08 -21.06
N ALA A 16 2.82 12.58 -22.18
CA ALA A 16 3.02 11.78 -23.39
C ALA A 16 4.27 10.87 -23.33
N ALA A 17 5.01 10.87 -22.22
CA ALA A 17 6.19 10.02 -22.06
C ALA A 17 5.79 8.54 -21.92
N PRO A 18 6.60 7.60 -22.43
CA PRO A 18 6.30 6.16 -22.32
C PRO A 18 6.47 5.58 -20.89
N THR A 19 7.01 6.37 -19.95
CA THR A 19 7.27 5.98 -18.56
C THR A 19 6.89 7.16 -17.65
N PRO A 20 6.29 6.91 -16.46
CA PRO A 20 5.90 5.62 -15.89
C PRO A 20 4.72 4.98 -16.64
N GLY A 21 4.90 3.71 -17.04
CA GLY A 21 3.86 2.94 -17.72
C GLY A 21 2.85 2.33 -16.75
N GLY A 22 1.82 1.66 -17.29
CA GLY A 22 0.72 1.08 -16.51
C GLY A 22 1.17 0.12 -15.40
N GLY A 23 2.24 -0.64 -15.59
CA GLY A 23 2.79 -1.52 -14.55
C GLY A 23 3.35 -0.77 -13.34
N ALA A 24 4.01 0.37 -13.55
CA ALA A 24 4.49 1.21 -12.46
C ALA A 24 3.34 1.85 -11.68
N LEU A 25 2.28 2.28 -12.38
CA LEU A 25 1.05 2.79 -11.74
C LEU A 25 0.35 1.69 -10.93
N ALA A 26 0.25 0.48 -11.47
CA ALA A 26 -0.32 -0.66 -10.75
C ALA A 26 0.50 -1.02 -9.50
N ALA A 27 1.84 -0.97 -9.58
CA ALA A 27 2.71 -1.20 -8.42
C ALA A 27 2.50 -0.15 -7.32
N VAL A 28 2.39 1.14 -7.68
CA VAL A 28 2.06 2.21 -6.71
C VAL A 28 0.67 1.98 -6.10
N GLY A 29 -0.32 1.62 -6.89
CA GLY A 29 -1.66 1.27 -6.40
C GLY A 29 -1.64 0.09 -5.42
N ALA A 30 -0.88 -0.96 -5.73
CA ALA A 30 -0.70 -2.12 -4.84
C ALA A 30 0.00 -1.73 -3.53
N ALA A 31 1.05 -0.90 -3.59
CA ALA A 31 1.75 -0.41 -2.41
C ALA A 31 0.82 0.42 -1.49
N LEU A 32 -0.05 1.26 -2.06
CA LEU A 32 -1.05 2.02 -1.31
C LEU A 32 -2.10 1.09 -0.66
N ALA A 33 -2.58 0.07 -1.38
CA ALA A 33 -3.49 -0.92 -0.82
C ALA A 33 -2.85 -1.69 0.35
N ALA A 34 -1.61 -2.15 0.18
CA ALA A 34 -0.82 -2.83 1.21
C ALA A 34 -0.57 -1.91 2.44
N ALA A 35 -0.39 -0.61 2.20
CA ALA A 35 -0.31 0.39 3.27
C ALA A 35 -1.58 0.45 4.12
N MET A 36 -2.76 0.47 3.47
CA MET A 36 -4.06 0.49 4.14
C MET A 36 -4.34 -0.80 4.92
N ILE A 37 -3.98 -1.97 4.37
CA ILE A 37 -4.12 -3.26 5.07
C ILE A 37 -3.32 -3.22 6.38
N GLY A 38 -2.04 -2.85 6.31
CA GLY A 38 -1.19 -2.76 7.51
C GLY A 38 -1.68 -1.73 8.52
N MET A 39 -2.23 -0.60 8.08
CA MET A 39 -2.87 0.38 8.97
C MET A 39 -4.10 -0.21 9.67
N THR A 40 -4.94 -0.92 8.94
CA THR A 40 -6.18 -1.51 9.47
C THR A 40 -5.88 -2.65 10.45
N ALA A 41 -4.89 -3.48 10.16
CA ALA A 41 -4.37 -4.51 11.08
C ALA A 41 -3.94 -3.89 12.41
N ARG A 42 -3.11 -2.83 12.38
CA ARG A 42 -2.67 -2.10 13.58
C ARG A 42 -3.81 -1.43 14.35
N LEU A 43 -4.87 -1.02 13.67
CA LEU A 43 -6.09 -0.50 14.31
C LEU A 43 -6.97 -1.61 14.90
N THR A 44 -6.67 -2.87 14.63
CA THR A 44 -7.42 -4.05 15.09
C THR A 44 -6.71 -4.77 16.23
N GLU A 45 -5.39 -4.92 16.12
CA GLU A 45 -4.54 -5.59 17.10
C GLU A 45 -4.68 -5.01 18.52
N GLY A 46 -4.71 -5.89 19.52
CA GLY A 46 -4.76 -5.53 20.94
C GLY A 46 -6.09 -4.96 21.43
N ARG A 47 -7.11 -4.84 20.57
CA ARG A 47 -8.44 -4.35 20.96
C ARG A 47 -9.36 -5.50 21.36
N ARG A 48 -9.88 -5.45 22.59
CA ARG A 48 -10.88 -6.43 23.11
C ARG A 48 -12.07 -6.66 22.19
N ARG A 49 -12.57 -5.61 21.52
CA ARG A 49 -13.70 -5.73 20.57
C ARG A 49 -13.40 -6.56 19.32
N TYR A 50 -12.14 -6.89 19.07
CA TYR A 50 -11.66 -7.64 17.91
C TYR A 50 -10.90 -8.90 18.32
N GLU A 51 -11.17 -9.42 19.52
CA GLU A 51 -10.49 -10.62 20.05
C GLU A 51 -10.61 -11.82 19.11
N SER A 52 -11.77 -12.00 18.47
CA SER A 52 -12.04 -13.11 17.54
C SER A 52 -11.27 -13.04 16.22
N VAL A 53 -10.63 -11.91 15.90
CA VAL A 53 -9.95 -11.68 14.60
C VAL A 53 -8.49 -11.27 14.78
N GLN A 54 -7.90 -11.45 15.97
CA GLN A 54 -6.52 -11.02 16.24
C GLN A 54 -5.50 -11.72 15.34
N GLU A 55 -5.65 -13.04 15.16
CA GLU A 55 -4.73 -13.84 14.32
C GLU A 55 -4.83 -13.44 12.85
N GLU A 56 -6.06 -13.31 12.33
CA GLU A 56 -6.30 -12.86 10.96
C GLU A 56 -5.77 -11.44 10.72
N ALA A 57 -5.99 -10.52 11.65
CA ALA A 57 -5.47 -9.16 11.56
C ALA A 57 -3.93 -9.14 11.52
N ALA A 58 -3.27 -9.93 12.36
CA ALA A 58 -1.81 -10.04 12.39
C ALA A 58 -1.26 -10.63 11.09
N GLN A 59 -1.90 -11.69 10.56
CA GLN A 59 -1.51 -12.31 9.30
C GLN A 59 -1.66 -11.33 8.13
N LEU A 60 -2.83 -10.71 7.96
CA LEU A 60 -3.08 -9.74 6.90
C LEU A 60 -2.15 -8.52 7.01
N GLY A 61 -1.87 -8.07 8.24
CA GLY A 61 -0.92 -7.01 8.50
C GLY A 61 0.50 -7.34 8.05
N ALA A 62 0.95 -8.57 8.28
CA ALA A 62 2.25 -9.06 7.82
C ALA A 62 2.32 -9.19 6.29
N GLU A 63 1.29 -9.75 5.67
CA GLU A 63 1.18 -9.87 4.20
C GLU A 63 1.19 -8.48 3.53
N GLY A 64 0.43 -7.53 4.06
CA GLY A 64 0.43 -6.14 3.58
C GLY A 64 1.72 -5.36 3.89
N ALA A 65 2.60 -5.84 4.77
CA ALA A 65 3.93 -5.28 4.96
C ALA A 65 4.94 -5.83 3.95
N ALA A 66 4.81 -7.10 3.57
CA ALA A 66 5.69 -7.77 2.60
C ALA A 66 5.47 -7.30 1.14
N ALA A 67 4.31 -6.72 0.84
CA ALA A 67 3.96 -6.23 -0.51
C ALA A 67 4.42 -4.79 -0.81
N ARG A 68 5.27 -4.19 0.05
CA ARG A 68 5.80 -2.83 -0.09
C ARG A 68 7.25 -2.86 -0.56
#